data_AF-A0A964I002-F1
#
_entry.id   AF-A0A964I002-F1
#
_cell.length_a   1.000
_cell.length_b   1.000
_cell.length_c   1.000
_cell.angle_alpha   90.00
_cell.angle_beta   90.00
_cell.angle_gamma   90.00
#
_symmetry.space_group_name_H-M   'P 1'
#
loop_
_entity.id
_entity.type
_entity.pdbx_description
1 polymer ?
#
loop_
_entity_poly.entity_id
_entity_poly.type
_entity_poly.pdbx_seq_one_letter_code
_entity_poly.pdbx_strand_id
1 'polypeptide(L)' 'MNLQILNLAINQEDGSMPGEGLTALETFTYFFLAPAGLFIGISLIVYLAVRPRNANGSAGRAITKIN' A
#
# COMPACT_ATOMS: atom_id res chain seq x y z
N MET A 1 15.79 38.56 8.53
CA MET A 1 15.07 37.33 8.13
C MET A 1 13.76 37.30 8.91
N ASN A 2 12.64 37.24 8.21
CA ASN A 2 11.30 37.54 8.74
C ASN A 2 10.74 36.34 9.54
N LEU A 3 10.30 36.60 10.77
CA LEU A 3 9.76 35.62 11.75
C LEU A 3 8.46 34.94 11.30
N GLN A 4 7.87 35.37 10.18
CA GLN A 4 6.63 34.80 9.64
C GLN A 4 6.75 33.33 9.19
N ILE A 5 7.96 32.82 8.91
CA ILE A 5 8.15 31.41 8.52
C ILE A 5 8.06 30.45 9.71
N LEU A 6 8.25 30.93 10.95
CA LEU A 6 8.18 30.07 12.14
C LEU A 6 6.75 29.87 12.65
N ASN A 7 5.80 30.72 12.23
CA ASN A 7 4.39 30.64 12.64
C ASN A 7 3.55 29.85 11.63
N LEU A 8 4.00 28.64 11.24
CA LEU A 8 3.10 27.58 10.77
C LEU A 8 2.21 27.09 11.95
N ALA A 9 1.61 28.02 12.69
CA ALA A 9 0.43 27.77 13.47
C ALA A 9 -0.65 27.39 12.46
N ILE A 10 -0.69 26.09 12.16
CA ILE A 10 -1.88 25.33 11.81
C ILE A 10 -3.02 25.97 12.60
N ASN A 11 -4.15 26.28 11.95
CA ASN A 11 -5.37 26.79 12.60
C ASN A 11 -5.81 25.78 13.66
N GLN A 12 -5.21 25.90 14.84
CA GLN A 12 -5.34 25.04 16.00
C GLN A 12 -6.45 25.71 16.81
N GLU A 13 -7.63 25.08 16.85
CA GLU A 13 -8.73 25.60 17.66
C GLU A 13 -8.31 25.67 19.13
N ASP A 14 -8.85 26.65 19.87
CA ASP A 14 -8.52 26.85 21.29
C ASP A 14 -8.76 25.54 22.07
N GLY A 15 -7.69 25.00 22.69
CA GLY A 15 -7.70 23.71 23.37
C GLY A 15 -7.06 22.54 22.61
N SER A 16 -6.61 22.70 21.36
CA SER A 16 -5.82 21.66 20.71
C SER A 16 -4.41 21.59 21.31
N MET A 17 -4.16 20.55 22.09
CA MET A 17 -2.82 20.20 22.57
C MET A 17 -2.31 18.99 21.76
N PRO A 18 -1.73 19.22 20.56
CA PRO A 18 -1.09 18.13 19.82
C PRO A 18 0.05 17.57 20.67
N GLY A 19 0.04 16.26 20.88
CA GLY A 19 1.15 15.58 21.56
C GLY A 19 2.46 15.71 20.79
N GLU A 20 3.54 15.19 21.37
CA GLU A 20 4.82 15.12 20.67
C GLU A 20 4.66 14.45 19.30
N GLY A 21 5.25 15.08 18.27
CA GLY A 21 5.20 14.54 16.92
C GLY A 21 5.89 13.19 16.85
N LEU A 22 5.34 12.29 16.02
CA LEU A 22 5.97 11.01 15.73
C LEU A 22 7.35 11.23 15.09
N THR A 23 8.28 10.32 15.37
CA THR A 23 9.57 10.29 14.68
C THR A 23 9.36 10.04 13.18
N ALA A 24 10.32 10.45 12.35
CA ALA A 24 10.23 10.27 10.88
C ALA A 24 10.01 8.80 10.48
N LEU A 25 10.61 7.86 11.23
CA LEU A 25 10.45 6.44 10.99
C LEU A 25 9.02 5.96 11.33
N GLU A 26 8.46 6.41 12.45
CA GLU A 26 7.09 6.08 12.84
C GLU A 26 6.08 6.66 11.86
N THR A 27 6.23 7.92 11.46
CA THR A 27 5.35 8.55 10.47
C THR A 27 5.41 7.79 9.15
N PHE A 28 6.60 7.48 8.64
CA PHE A 28 6.73 6.68 7.42
C PHE A 28 6.10 5.29 7.58
N THR A 29 6.34 4.63 8.72
CA THR A 29 5.84 3.29 8.96
C THR A 29 4.32 3.26 9.02
N TYR A 30 3.70 4.16 9.79
CA TYR A 30 2.25 4.14 9.99
C TYR A 30 1.46 4.72 8.81
N PHE A 31 1.97 5.76 8.16
CA PHE A 31 1.22 6.47 7.11
C PHE A 31 1.58 6.04 5.69
N PHE A 32 2.70 5.34 5.48
CA PHE A 32 3.09 4.85 4.16
C PHE A 32 3.28 3.34 4.14
N LEU A 33 4.17 2.81 4.99
CA LEU A 33 4.54 1.40 4.94
C LEU A 33 3.37 0.48 5.31
N ALA A 34 2.60 0.80 6.35
CA ALA A 34 1.46 0.00 6.78
C ALA A 34 0.34 -0.03 5.73
N PRO A 35 -0.12 1.11 5.16
CA PRO A 35 -1.07 1.09 4.04
C PRO A 35 -0.57 0.34 2.81
N ALA A 36 0.68 0.58 2.38
CA ALA A 36 1.27 -0.09 1.22
C ALA A 36 1.44 -1.59 1.46
N GLY A 37 1.89 -1.99 2.65
CA GLY A 37 2.05 -3.38 3.06
C GLY A 37 0.72 -4.12 3.08
N LEU A 38 -0.34 -3.50 3.60
CA LEU A 38 -1.69 -4.06 3.60
C LEU A 38 -2.22 -4.24 2.17
N PHE A 39 -1.98 -3.25 1.29
CA PHE A 39 -2.33 -3.35 -0.14
C PHE A 39 -1.58 -4.48 -0.84
N ILE A 40 -0.26 -4.58 -0.65
CA ILE A 40 0.57 -5.65 -1.25
C ILE A 40 0.13 -7.02 -0.72
N GLY A 41 -0.11 -7.14 0.59
CA GLY A 41 -0.56 -8.37 1.22
C GLY A 41 -1.89 -8.86 0.64
N ILE A 42 -2.89 -7.99 0.57
CA ILE A 42 -4.18 -8.32 -0.04
C ILE A 42 -4.03 -8.65 -1.52
N SER A 43 -3.25 -7.86 -2.26
CA SER A 43 -3.01 -8.10 -3.69
C SER A 43 -2.38 -9.46 -3.94
N LEU A 44 -1.43 -9.87 -3.10
CA LEU A 44 -0.81 -11.19 -3.18
C LEU A 44 -1.82 -12.30 -2.87
N ILE A 45 -2.64 -12.13 -1.81
CA ILE A 45 -3.70 -13.09 -1.47
C ILE A 45 -4.67 -13.25 -2.63
N VAL A 46 -5.16 -12.15 -3.20
CA VAL A 46 -6.08 -12.14 -4.34
C VAL A 46 -5.43 -12.77 -5.56
N TYR A 47 -4.18 -12.41 -5.87
CA TYR A 47 -3.44 -12.98 -6.98
C TYR A 47 -3.36 -14.50 -6.85
N LEU A 48 -2.98 -15.02 -5.69
CA LEU A 48 -2.90 -16.46 -5.46
C LEU A 48 -4.27 -17.15 -5.47
N ALA A 49 -5.31 -16.48 -4.99
CA ALA A 49 -6.68 -17.02 -4.98
C ALA A 49 -7.31 -17.08 -6.39
N VAL A 50 -7.05 -16.08 -7.23
CA VAL A 50 -7.67 -15.93 -8.56
C VAL A 50 -6.79 -16.51 -9.67
N ARG A 51 -5.49 -16.73 -9.42
CA ARG A 51 -4.56 -17.25 -10.43
C ARG A 51 -5.07 -18.57 -11.01
N PRO A 52 -5.34 -18.64 -12.33
CA PRO A 52 -5.75 -19.89 -12.96
C PRO A 52 -4.61 -20.92 -12.84
N ARG A 53 -4.93 -22.11 -12.36
CA ARG A 53 -3.97 -23.21 -12.10
C ARG A 53 -3.38 -23.85 -13.37
N ASN A 54 -3.55 -23.24 -14.55
CA ASN A 54 -3.33 -23.90 -15.83
C ASN A 54 -2.08 -23.36 -16.58
N ALA A 55 -0.98 -23.15 -15.85
CA ALA A 55 0.34 -22.94 -16.48
C ALA A 55 1.01 -24.25 -16.89
N ASN A 56 0.41 -25.40 -16.60
CA ASN A 56 0.70 -26.64 -17.32
C ASN A 56 -0.15 -26.62 -18.59
N GLY A 57 0.28 -25.82 -19.55
CA GLY A 57 -0.17 -25.95 -20.92
C GLY A 57 0.02 -27.40 -21.33
N SER A 58 -1.10 -28.14 -21.37
CA SER A 58 -1.31 -29.09 -22.44
C SER A 58 -1.21 -28.29 -23.74
N ALA A 59 0.03 -28.04 -24.16
CA ALA A 59 0.33 -27.52 -25.47
C ALA A 59 -0.14 -28.58 -26.46
N GLY A 60 -1.31 -28.34 -27.04
CA GLY A 60 -1.67 -28.88 -28.34
C GLY A 60 -2.07 -30.35 -28.42
N ARG A 61 -2.97 -30.85 -27.56
CA ARG A 61 -3.71 -32.11 -27.87
C ARG A 61 -5.17 -31.88 -28.19
N ALA A 62 -5.46 -30.81 -28.94
CA ALA A 62 -6.81 -30.49 -29.43
C ALA A 62 -6.97 -30.63 -30.95
N ILE A 63 -5.92 -30.93 -31.72
CA ILE A 63 -6.03 -31.14 -33.18
C ILE A 63 -5.21 -32.37 -33.57
N THR A 64 -5.81 -33.23 -34.41
CA THR A 64 -5.28 -34.45 -35.06
C THR A 64 -5.25 -35.76 -34.26
N LYS A 65 -6.42 -36.37 -34.05
CA LYS A 65 -6.61 -37.77 -34.48
C LYS A 65 -7.83 -37.85 -35.38
N ILE A 66 -7.56 -37.90 -36.68
CA ILE A 66 -8.49 -38.41 -37.69
C ILE A 66 -7.79 -39.63 -38.27
N ASN A 67 -8.55 -40.71 -38.42
CA ASN A 67 -8.18 -42.08 -38.79
C ASN A 67 -7.79 -42.99 -37.62
#